data_AF-A0A5B9D7F8-F1
#
_entry.id   AF-A0A5B9D7F8-F1
#
_cell.length_a   1.000
_cell.length_b   1.000
_cell.length_c   1.000
_cell.angle_alpha   90.00
_cell.angle_beta   90.00
_cell.angle_gamma   90.00
#
_symmetry.space_group_name_H-M   'P 1'
#
loop_
_entity.id
_entity.type
_entity.pdbx_description
1 polymer ?
#
loop_
_entity_poly.entity_id
_entity_poly.type
_entity_poly.pdbx_seq_one_letter_code
_entity_poly.pdbx_strand_id
1 'polypeptide(L)'
;MVKLPKQLFCSNCGTALPKDLINSLVLGEIAYCEGCGQKFQLKITSVESEAKRKPLIDWEKTGVDLQQNMEKLGRNIEKVTKEVVRKSIKTAKKVGKEVKKFGEEVKKFIEDE
;
A
#
# COMPACT_ATOMS: atom_id res chain seq x y z
N MET A 1 13.27 25.64 5.96
CA MET A 1 14.44 26.45 5.55
C MET A 1 14.78 26.11 4.11
N VAL A 2 14.56 27.02 3.17
CA VAL A 2 14.92 26.83 1.75
C VAL A 2 16.46 26.91 1.66
N LYS A 3 17.12 25.86 1.17
CA LYS A 3 18.56 25.91 0.87
C LYS A 3 18.76 26.79 -0.35
N LEU A 4 19.18 28.04 -0.13
CA LEU A 4 19.54 28.95 -1.21
C LEU A 4 20.81 28.45 -1.92
N PRO A 5 20.88 28.51 -3.26
CA PRO A 5 22.10 28.20 -4.00
C PRO A 5 23.22 29.17 -3.58
N LYS A 6 24.44 28.64 -3.44
CA LYS A 6 25.60 29.40 -2.94
C LYS A 6 26.01 30.57 -3.83
N GLN A 7 25.58 30.58 -5.10
CA GLN A 7 25.93 31.57 -6.09
C GLN A 7 24.83 31.63 -7.17
N LEU A 8 24.45 32.85 -7.56
CA LEU A 8 23.57 33.13 -8.69
C LEU A 8 24.32 33.96 -9.72
N PHE A 9 23.96 33.81 -10.99
CA PHE A 9 24.57 34.53 -12.10
C PHE A 9 23.49 35.30 -12.85
N CYS A 10 23.83 36.48 -13.37
CA CYS A 10 22.96 37.23 -14.26
C CYS A 10 22.70 36.42 -15.53
N SER A 11 21.43 36.22 -15.89
CA SER A 11 21.03 35.48 -17.09
C SER A 11 21.40 36.18 -18.39
N ASN A 12 21.66 37.49 -18.37
CA ASN A 12 22.00 38.27 -19.55
C ASN A 12 23.52 38.39 -19.79
N CYS A 13 24.33 38.68 -18.76
CA CYS A 13 25.77 38.90 -18.92
C CYS A 13 26.66 37.87 -18.21
N GLY A 14 26.09 36.93 -17.45
CA GLY A 14 26.86 35.91 -16.73
C GLY A 14 27.63 36.42 -15.52
N THR A 15 27.57 37.71 -15.18
CA THR A 15 28.20 38.26 -13.97
C THR A 15 27.61 37.61 -12.72
N ALA A 16 28.48 37.20 -11.80
CA ALA A 16 28.07 36.64 -10.51
C ALA A 16 27.35 37.71 -9.67
N LEU A 17 26.19 37.38 -9.12
CA LEU A 17 25.45 38.28 -8.25
C LEU A 17 26.01 38.21 -6.82
N PRO A 18 26.28 39.35 -6.17
CA PRO A 18 26.75 39.39 -4.80
C PRO A 18 25.68 38.87 -3.83
N LYS A 19 26.11 38.28 -2.71
CA LYS A 19 25.21 37.63 -1.73
C LYS A 19 24.14 38.59 -1.18
N ASP A 20 24.49 39.85 -1.00
CA ASP A 20 23.57 40.87 -0.48
C ASP A 20 22.42 41.13 -1.45
N LEU A 21 22.72 41.12 -2.76
CA LEU A 21 21.73 41.28 -3.81
C LEU A 21 20.81 40.06 -3.92
N ILE A 22 21.34 38.86 -3.67
CA ILE A 22 20.54 37.63 -3.57
C ILE A 22 19.58 37.71 -2.38
N ASN A 23 20.02 38.24 -1.24
CA ASN A 23 19.18 38.42 -0.05
C ASN A 23 18.06 39.44 -0.32
N SER A 24 18.37 40.59 -0.92
CA SER A 24 17.36 41.59 -1.33
C SER A 24 16.33 41.00 -2.30
N LEU A 25 16.77 40.19 -3.28
CA LEU A 25 15.87 39.51 -4.20
C LEU A 25 14.94 38.52 -3.49
N VAL A 26 15.45 37.76 -2.52
CA VAL A 26 14.63 36.85 -1.69
C VAL A 26 13.62 37.61 -0.83
N LEU A 27 13.93 38.85 -0.44
CA LEU A 27 13.00 39.74 0.28
C LEU A 27 11.98 40.42 -0.64
N GLY A 28 12.02 40.14 -1.96
CA GLY A 28 11.08 40.69 -2.94
C GLY A 28 11.44 42.11 -3.40
N GLU A 29 12.63 42.60 -3.07
CA GLU A 29 13.12 43.90 -3.51
C GLU A 29 13.54 43.85 -4.99
N ILE A 30 13.51 45.03 -5.63
CA ILE A 30 14.05 45.19 -6.98
C ILE A 30 15.57 45.26 -6.88
N ALA A 31 16.27 44.44 -7.67
CA ALA A 31 17.72 44.51 -7.77
C ALA A 31 18.18 44.71 -9.22
N TYR A 32 19.40 45.22 -9.39
CA TYR A 32 20.00 45.46 -10.69
C TYR A 32 21.31 44.69 -10.83
N CYS A 33 21.59 44.14 -12.02
CA CYS A 33 22.89 43.57 -12.31
C CYS A 33 23.96 44.66 -12.36
N GLU A 34 25.05 44.52 -11.61
CA GLU A 34 26.17 45.47 -11.65
C GLU A 34 26.95 45.44 -12.97
N GLY A 35 26.89 44.32 -13.71
CA GLY A 35 27.61 44.17 -14.98
C GLY A 35 26.87 44.73 -16.20
N CYS A 36 25.54 44.55 -16.27
CA CYS A 36 24.75 44.95 -17.45
C CYS A 36 23.54 45.84 -17.14
N GLY A 37 23.31 46.19 -15.87
CA GLY A 37 22.19 47.04 -15.45
C GLY A 37 20.81 46.38 -15.51
N GLN A 38 20.72 45.08 -15.83
CA GLN A 38 19.44 44.39 -15.95
C GLN A 38 18.68 44.40 -14.63
N LYS A 39 17.41 44.82 -14.67
CA LYS A 39 16.50 44.81 -13.53
C LYS A 39 15.96 43.39 -13.28
N PHE A 40 16.04 42.93 -12.04
CA PHE A 40 15.44 41.70 -11.55
C PHE A 40 14.37 42.03 -10.51
N GLN A 41 13.25 41.31 -10.56
CA GLN A 41 12.24 41.33 -9.52
C GLN A 41 11.76 39.90 -9.32
N LEU A 42 12.13 39.28 -8.20
CA LEU A 42 11.61 37.97 -7.86
C LEU A 42 10.17 38.14 -7.40
N LYS A 43 9.24 37.70 -8.24
CA LYS A 43 7.86 37.51 -7.82
C LYS A 43 7.82 36.16 -7.10
N ILE A 44 7.92 36.16 -5.77
CA ILE A 44 7.62 34.98 -4.98
C ILE A 44 6.12 34.77 -5.06
N THR A 45 5.66 34.14 -6.14
CA THR A 45 4.42 33.39 -6.07
C THR A 45 4.72 32.27 -5.07
N SER A 46 4.06 32.29 -3.92
CA SER A 46 4.02 31.14 -3.04
C SER A 46 3.47 29.98 -3.85
N VAL A 47 4.35 29.23 -4.50
CA VAL A 47 4.09 27.84 -4.79
C VAL A 47 4.16 27.21 -3.41
N GLU A 48 3.07 27.35 -2.65
CA GLU A 48 2.73 26.33 -1.66
C GLU A 48 2.88 25.04 -2.44
N SER A 49 3.95 24.31 -2.15
CA SER A 49 4.27 23.07 -2.78
C SER A 49 2.97 22.30 -2.98
N GLU A 50 2.63 21.98 -4.23
CA GLU A 50 1.61 21.00 -4.60
C GLU A 50 2.00 19.58 -4.13
N ALA A 51 2.72 19.48 -3.01
CA ALA A 51 2.90 18.31 -2.19
C ALA A 51 1.65 18.02 -1.33
N LYS A 52 0.49 18.62 -1.63
CA LYS A 52 -0.80 17.97 -1.35
C LYS A 52 -1.08 16.91 -2.42
N ARG A 53 -0.17 15.93 -2.58
CA ARG A 53 -0.60 14.61 -3.04
C ARG A 53 -1.48 14.08 -1.92
N LYS A 54 -2.79 14.35 -2.02
CA LYS A 54 -3.83 13.62 -1.32
C LYS A 54 -3.42 12.15 -1.43
N PRO A 55 -3.18 11.40 -0.33
CA PRO A 55 -2.95 9.98 -0.49
C PRO A 55 -4.19 9.44 -1.20
N LEU A 56 -4.01 8.92 -2.42
CA LEU A 56 -5.06 8.28 -3.22
C LEU A 56 -5.66 7.06 -2.50
N ILE A 57 -5.05 6.65 -1.39
CA ILE A 57 -5.38 5.48 -0.59
C ILE A 57 -5.74 5.96 0.81
N ASP A 58 -7.00 5.74 1.15
CA ASP A 58 -7.49 5.81 2.51
C ASP A 58 -7.06 4.53 3.23
N TRP A 59 -6.02 4.64 4.07
CA TRP A 59 -5.46 3.51 4.81
C TRP A 59 -6.41 2.96 5.86
N GLU A 60 -7.30 3.80 6.40
CA GLU A 60 -8.29 3.37 7.38
C GLU A 60 -9.35 2.50 6.71
N LYS A 61 -9.89 2.96 5.58
CA LYS A 61 -10.80 2.16 4.75
C LYS A 61 -10.15 0.86 4.27
N THR A 62 -8.90 0.94 3.81
CA THR A 62 -8.14 -0.24 3.36
C THR A 62 -7.97 -1.26 4.48
N GLY A 63 -7.69 -0.80 5.71
CA GLY A 63 -7.56 -1.67 6.89
C GLY A 63 -8.88 -2.37 7.25
N VAL A 64 -9.99 -1.63 7.25
CA VAL A 64 -11.33 -2.19 7.51
C VAL A 64 -11.70 -3.24 6.47
N ASP A 65 -11.48 -2.95 5.18
CA ASP A 65 -11.77 -3.88 4.08
C ASP A 65 -10.91 -5.15 4.20
N LEU A 66 -9.65 -5.03 4.62
CA LEU A 66 -8.76 -6.18 4.83
C LEU A 66 -9.25 -7.07 5.97
N GLN A 67 -9.66 -6.47 7.10
CA GLN A 67 -10.17 -7.20 8.26
C GLN A 67 -11.44 -7.98 7.91
N GLN A 68 -12.41 -7.33 7.25
CA GLN A 68 -13.67 -7.97 6.86
C GLN A 68 -13.44 -9.15 5.91
N ASN A 69 -12.51 -9.00 4.97
CA ASN A 69 -12.15 -10.07 4.04
C ASN A 69 -11.50 -11.26 4.75
N MET A 70 -10.60 -11.01 5.71
CA MET A 70 -9.98 -12.08 6.52
C MET A 70 -11.00 -12.84 7.36
N GLU A 71 -11.94 -12.13 8.00
CA GLU A 71 -13.02 -12.79 8.75
C GLU A 71 -13.92 -13.65 7.85
N LYS A 72 -14.25 -13.16 6.65
CA LYS A 72 -15.04 -13.91 5.68
C LYS A 72 -14.30 -15.17 5.22
N LEU A 73 -12.99 -15.06 4.98
CA LEU A 73 -12.15 -16.19 4.61
C LEU A 73 -12.13 -17.25 5.73
N GLY A 74 -11.93 -16.82 6.98
CA GLY A 74 -11.93 -17.71 8.15
C GLY A 74 -13.25 -18.49 8.30
N ARG A 75 -14.39 -17.79 8.21
CA ARG A 75 -15.74 -18.43 8.26
C ARG A 75 -15.94 -19.44 7.12
N ASN A 76 -15.42 -19.18 5.93
CA ASN A 76 -15.53 -20.10 4.80
C ASN A 76 -14.67 -21.35 5.00
N ILE A 77 -13.43 -21.19 5.47
CA ILE A 77 -12.53 -22.31 5.79
C ILE A 77 -13.15 -23.20 6.86
N GLU A 78 -13.73 -22.62 7.90
CA GLU A 78 -14.38 -23.37 8.97
C GLU A 78 -15.57 -24.21 8.45
N LYS A 79 -16.41 -23.62 7.59
CA LYS A 79 -17.55 -24.31 6.97
C LYS A 79 -17.10 -25.50 6.12
N VAL A 80 -16.15 -25.27 5.21
CA VAL A 80 -15.62 -26.33 4.33
C VAL A 80 -14.99 -27.45 5.16
N THR A 81 -14.21 -27.11 6.18
CA THR A 81 -13.59 -28.09 7.08
C THR A 81 -14.64 -28.95 7.79
N LYS A 82 -15.70 -28.32 8.35
CA LYS A 82 -16.81 -29.04 8.99
C LYS A 82 -17.54 -29.96 8.01
N GLU A 83 -17.74 -29.54 6.76
CA GLU A 83 -18.37 -30.37 5.74
C GLU A 83 -17.51 -31.58 5.36
N VAL A 84 -16.20 -31.39 5.15
CA VAL A 84 -15.26 -32.47 4.86
C VAL A 84 -15.26 -33.49 5.99
N VAL A 85 -15.11 -33.05 7.24
CA VAL A 85 -15.12 -33.94 8.42
C VAL A 85 -16.44 -34.72 8.50
N ARG A 86 -17.59 -34.05 8.32
CA ARG A 86 -18.91 -34.72 8.35
C ARG A 86 -19.04 -35.77 7.25
N LYS A 87 -18.58 -35.47 6.02
CA LYS A 87 -18.60 -36.41 4.89
C LYS A 87 -17.69 -37.61 5.18
N SER A 88 -16.47 -37.37 5.65
CA SER A 88 -15.52 -38.44 6.01
C SER A 88 -16.06 -39.36 7.09
N ILE A 89 -16.67 -38.82 8.15
CA ILE A 89 -17.30 -39.63 9.21
C ILE A 89 -18.45 -40.48 8.66
N LYS A 90 -19.30 -39.93 7.78
CA LYS A 90 -20.41 -40.68 7.17
C LYS A 90 -19.87 -41.82 6.30
N THR A 91 -18.85 -41.56 5.48
CA THR A 91 -18.23 -42.58 4.62
C THR A 91 -17.60 -43.68 5.47
N ALA A 92 -16.82 -43.34 6.49
CA ALA A 92 -16.20 -44.32 7.39
C ALA A 92 -17.25 -45.21 8.08
N LYS A 93 -18.37 -44.63 8.54
CA LYS A 93 -19.49 -45.40 9.12
C LYS A 93 -20.14 -46.35 8.11
N LYS A 94 -20.25 -45.95 6.84
CA LYS A 94 -20.82 -46.79 5.79
C LYS A 94 -19.91 -48.00 5.51
N VAL A 95 -18.62 -47.74 5.28
CA VAL A 95 -17.61 -48.78 5.07
C VAL A 95 -17.56 -49.74 6.26
N GLY A 96 -17.55 -49.22 7.50
CA GLY A 96 -17.53 -50.07 8.69
C GLY A 96 -18.75 -51.01 8.80
N LYS A 97 -19.94 -50.56 8.36
CA LYS A 97 -21.14 -51.41 8.32
C LYS A 97 -21.02 -52.50 7.25
N GLU A 98 -20.49 -52.18 6.08
CA GLU A 98 -20.28 -53.14 4.99
C GLU A 98 -19.25 -54.20 5.38
N VAL A 99 -18.12 -53.78 5.97
CA VAL A 99 -17.09 -54.70 6.50
C VAL A 99 -17.67 -55.63 7.58
N LYS A 100 -18.51 -55.09 8.48
CA LYS A 100 -19.14 -55.91 9.52
C LYS A 100 -20.07 -56.98 8.93
N LYS A 101 -20.92 -56.60 7.96
CA LYS A 101 -21.82 -57.54 7.28
C LYS A 101 -21.04 -58.63 6.55
N PHE A 102 -20.00 -58.25 5.81
CA PHE A 102 -19.14 -59.20 5.13
C PHE A 102 -18.47 -60.18 6.11
N GLY A 103 -17.99 -59.69 7.25
CA GLY A 103 -17.44 -60.54 8.30
C GLY A 103 -18.46 -61.53 8.88
N GLU A 104 -19.72 -61.10 9.06
CA GLU A 104 -20.81 -61.97 9.50
C GLU A 104 -21.18 -63.04 8.45
N GLU A 105 -21.15 -62.69 7.16
CA GLU A 105 -21.38 -63.63 6.04
C GLU A 105 -20.28 -64.69 5.97
N VAL A 106 -19.01 -64.26 6.03
CA VAL A 106 -17.85 -65.18 6.05
C VAL A 106 -17.92 -66.11 7.26
N LYS A 107 -18.29 -65.59 8.44
CA LYS A 107 -18.42 -66.42 9.64
C LYS A 107 -19.47 -67.52 9.47
N LYS A 108 -20.65 -67.18 8.95
CA LYS A 108 -21.70 -68.18 8.66
C LYS A 108 -21.25 -69.24 7.66
N PHE A 109 -20.56 -68.82 6.60
CA PHE A 109 -20.02 -69.74 5.60
C PHE A 109 -19.06 -70.77 6.22
N ILE A 110 -18.18 -70.35 7.14
CA ILE A 110 -17.25 -71.25 7.83
C ILE A 110 -17.97 -72.16 8.85
N GLU A 111 -19.04 -71.68 9.49
CA GLU A 111 -19.79 -72.47 10.49
C GLU A 111 -20.77 -73.48 9.85
N ASP A 112 -21.16 -73.27 8.58
CA ASP A 112 -22.04 -74.16 7.80
C ASP A 112 -21.27 -75.25 6.99
N GLU A 113 -19.93 -75.23 6.99
CA GLU A 113 -19.01 -76.27 6.44
C GLU A 113 -18.51 -77.25 7.51
#